data_AF-A0A4Y2CDV5-F1
#
_entry.id   AF-A0A4Y2CDV5-F1
#
_cell.length_a   1.000
_cell.length_b   1.000
_cell.length_c   1.000
_cell.angle_alpha   90.00
_cell.angle_beta   90.00
_cell.angle_gamma   90.00
#
_symmetry.space_group_name_H-M   'P 1'
#
loop_
_entity.id
_entity.type
_entity.pdbx_description
1 polymer ?
#
loop_
_entity_poly.entity_id
_entity_poly.type
_entity_poly.pdbx_seq_one_letter_code
_entity_poly.pdbx_strand_id
1 'polypeptide(L)'
;MLIKVRDGIREKRRNELIRKVVLFRQDNARPHSSTMTGWTFYKLEWDLMQYPPCSPNMAPSDFYLFSHLQLHLDGAIFNSNEEVINEVHLFLYSRTPQLFAEGIEKLPKRWQTIVDLNGDYYPH
;
A
#
# COMPACT_ATOMS: atom_id res chain seq x y z
N MET A 1 8.49 3.41 -11.76
CA MET A 1 8.22 3.06 -10.35
C MET A 1 8.02 1.56 -10.16
N LEU A 2 7.04 0.91 -10.82
CA LEU A 2 6.75 -0.54 -10.65
C LEU A 2 7.89 -1.49 -11.03
N ILE A 3 8.71 -1.16 -12.03
CA ILE A 3 9.88 -1.96 -12.41
C ILE A 3 10.89 -2.08 -11.25
N LYS A 4 11.17 -0.98 -10.54
CA LYS A 4 12.05 -0.99 -9.37
C LYS A 4 11.48 -1.86 -8.24
N VAL A 5 10.16 -1.83 -8.06
CA VAL A 5 9.46 -2.69 -7.09
C VAL A 5 9.60 -4.16 -7.46
N ARG A 6 9.43 -4.52 -8.74
CA ARG A 6 9.66 -5.88 -9.24
C ARG A 6 11.07 -6.37 -8.91
N ASP A 7 12.07 -5.55 -9.18
CA ASP A 7 13.47 -5.93 -8.97
C ASP A 7 13.76 -6.13 -7.48
N GLY A 8 13.25 -5.25 -6.61
CA GLY A 8 13.34 -5.43 -5.15
C GLY A 8 12.59 -6.66 -4.61
N ILE A 9 11.42 -7.00 -5.17
CA ILE A 9 10.69 -8.23 -4.81
C ILE A 9 11.51 -9.47 -5.21
N ARG A 10 12.08 -9.48 -6.42
CA ARG A 10 12.91 -10.59 -6.92
C ARG A 10 14.15 -10.80 -6.06
N GLU A 11 14.78 -9.71 -5.63
CA GLU A 11 15.93 -9.77 -4.73
C GLU A 11 15.56 -10.36 -3.36
N LYS A 12 14.50 -9.84 -2.73
CA LYS A 12 14.05 -10.31 -1.39
C LYS A 12 13.48 -11.72 -1.39
N ARG A 13 12.86 -12.16 -2.49
CA ARG A 13 12.22 -13.48 -2.62
C ARG A 13 13.03 -14.48 -3.44
N ARG A 14 14.32 -14.22 -3.70
CA ARG A 14 15.18 -15.05 -4.57
C ARG A 14 15.17 -16.55 -4.19
N ASN A 15 15.00 -16.85 -2.89
CA ASN A 15 15.02 -18.20 -2.34
C ASN A 15 13.63 -18.76 -2.02
N GLU A 16 12.56 -17.99 -2.23
CA GLU A 16 11.19 -18.49 -2.08
C GLU A 16 10.76 -19.18 -3.38
N LEU A 17 10.08 -20.32 -3.29
CA LEU A 17 9.56 -21.07 -4.44
C LEU A 17 8.73 -20.13 -5.33
N ILE A 18 9.31 -19.74 -6.47
CA ILE A 18 8.80 -18.75 -7.44
C ILE A 18 7.56 -19.32 -8.14
N ARG A 19 6.42 -19.32 -7.46
CA ARG A 19 5.11 -19.67 -8.06
C ARG A 19 3.96 -18.79 -7.58
N LYS A 20 4.20 -17.80 -6.72
CA LYS A 20 3.15 -16.91 -6.24
C LYS A 20 3.02 -15.70 -7.16
N VAL A 21 1.88 -15.60 -7.83
CA VAL A 21 1.44 -14.39 -8.53
C VAL A 21 1.47 -13.21 -7.55
N VAL A 22 1.97 -12.07 -8.00
CA VAL A 22 1.95 -10.84 -7.20
C VAL A 22 0.57 -10.21 -7.35
N LEU A 23 -0.19 -10.19 -6.25
CA LEU A 23 -1.41 -9.42 -6.14
C LEU A 23 -1.05 -7.98 -5.80
N PHE A 24 -1.30 -7.06 -6.74
CA PHE A 24 -1.05 -5.64 -6.58
C PHE A 24 -2.34 -4.90 -6.23
N ARG A 25 -2.27 -3.99 -5.26
CA ARG A 25 -3.41 -3.17 -4.83
C ARG A 25 -3.04 -1.69 -4.97
N GLN A 26 -3.92 -0.93 -5.63
CA GLN A 26 -3.86 0.53 -5.78
C GLN A 26 -5.29 1.10 -5.73
N ASP A 27 -5.40 2.42 -5.61
CA ASP A 27 -6.68 3.11 -5.77
C ASP A 27 -7.07 3.24 -7.26
N ASN A 28 -8.29 3.70 -7.51
CA ASN A 28 -8.84 3.91 -8.86
C ASN A 28 -8.59 5.34 -9.38
N ALA A 29 -7.56 6.05 -8.90
CA ALA A 29 -7.21 7.37 -9.42
C ALA A 29 -6.96 7.31 -10.95
N ARG A 30 -7.26 8.42 -11.65
CA ARG A 30 -7.17 8.46 -13.13
C ARG A 30 -5.83 7.99 -13.69
N PRO A 31 -4.65 8.35 -13.11
CA PRO A 31 -3.37 7.82 -13.59
C PRO A 31 -3.25 6.30 -13.43
N HIS A 32 -3.84 5.73 -12.39
CA HIS A 32 -3.77 4.31 -12.07
C HIS A 32 -4.71 3.46 -12.93
N SER A 33 -5.79 4.06 -13.45
CA SER A 33 -6.75 3.41 -14.36
C SER A 33 -6.41 3.57 -15.85
N SER A 34 -5.23 4.13 -16.17
CA SER A 34 -4.83 4.35 -17.57
C SER A 34 -4.50 3.04 -18.29
N THR A 35 -4.72 3.01 -19.61
CA THR A 35 -4.34 1.88 -20.48
C THR A 35 -2.86 1.52 -20.34
N MET A 36 -1.99 2.52 -20.17
CA MET A 36 -0.55 2.32 -19.98
C MET A 36 -0.23 1.57 -18.68
N THR A 37 -0.96 1.89 -17.61
CA THR A 37 -0.82 1.21 -16.32
C THR A 37 -1.26 -0.26 -16.44
N GLY A 38 -2.38 -0.53 -17.12
CA GLY A 38 -2.83 -1.89 -17.41
C GLY A 38 -1.81 -2.72 -18.20
N TRP A 39 -1.24 -2.15 -19.28
CA TRP A 39 -0.16 -2.78 -20.04
C TRP A 39 1.07 -3.10 -19.21
N THR A 40 1.38 -2.26 -18.23
CA THR A 40 2.52 -2.46 -17.33
C THR A 40 2.28 -3.67 -16.43
N PHE A 41 1.09 -3.83 -15.85
CA PHE A 41 0.77 -5.01 -15.04
C PHE A 41 0.79 -6.31 -15.85
N TYR A 42 0.26 -6.28 -17.08
CA TYR A 42 0.35 -7.42 -18.00
C TYR A 42 1.79 -7.87 -18.23
N LYS A 43 2.71 -6.92 -18.53
CA LYS A 43 4.14 -7.23 -18.72
C LYS A 43 4.85 -7.71 -17.45
N LEU A 44 4.34 -7.35 -16.28
CA LEU A 44 4.91 -7.76 -15.00
C LEU A 44 4.35 -9.10 -14.51
N GLU A 45 3.30 -9.64 -15.16
CA GLU A 45 2.54 -10.81 -14.71
C GLU A 45 1.99 -10.62 -13.29
N TRP A 46 1.51 -9.39 -13.02
CA TRP A 46 0.91 -9.02 -11.74
C TRP A 46 -0.59 -8.92 -11.89
N ASP A 47 -1.30 -9.49 -10.93
CA ASP A 47 -2.75 -9.41 -10.86
C ASP A 47 -3.15 -8.15 -10.10
N LEU A 48 -3.91 -7.28 -10.76
CA LEU A 48 -4.49 -6.11 -10.12
C LEU A 48 -5.73 -6.54 -9.32
N MET A 49 -5.67 -6.36 -8.01
CA MET A 49 -6.78 -6.67 -7.13
C MET A 49 -7.90 -5.63 -7.33
N GLN A 50 -9.06 -6.10 -7.79
CA GLN A 50 -10.21 -5.24 -8.06
C GLN A 50 -10.82 -4.67 -6.77
N TYR A 51 -11.34 -3.45 -6.84
CA TYR A 51 -12.04 -2.81 -5.73
C TYR A 51 -13.17 -1.90 -6.21
N PRO A 52 -14.29 -1.79 -5.47
CA PRO A 52 -15.34 -0.83 -5.78
C PRO A 52 -14.80 0.62 -5.92
N PRO A 53 -15.41 1.43 -6.80
CA PRO A 53 -15.07 2.84 -6.93
C PRO A 53 -15.26 3.60 -5.62
N CYS A 54 -14.39 4.59 -5.37
CA CYS A 54 -14.55 5.57 -4.29
C CYS A 54 -14.70 4.97 -2.90
N SER A 55 -13.83 4.02 -2.53
CA SER A 55 -13.84 3.43 -1.21
C SER A 55 -12.62 3.88 -0.39
N PRO A 56 -12.69 5.08 0.24
CA PRO A 56 -11.52 5.85 0.65
C PRO A 56 -10.70 5.27 1.80
N ASN A 57 -11.04 4.10 2.35
CA ASN A 57 -10.46 3.58 3.60
C ASN A 57 -10.09 2.08 3.56
N MET A 58 -9.73 1.52 2.40
CA MET A 58 -9.41 0.08 2.30
C MET A 58 -8.00 -0.29 1.88
N ALA A 59 -7.14 0.67 1.56
CA ALA A 59 -5.73 0.38 1.35
C ALA A 59 -5.00 0.37 2.71
N PRO A 60 -4.18 -0.66 3.01
CA PRO A 60 -3.34 -0.70 4.21
C PRO A 60 -2.37 0.49 4.29
N SER A 61 -2.02 1.09 3.14
CA SER A 61 -1.29 2.36 3.11
C SER A 61 -2.06 3.44 3.87
N ASP A 62 -3.35 3.58 3.60
CA ASP A 62 -4.14 4.73 4.03
C ASP A 62 -4.59 4.60 5.48
N PHE A 63 -5.11 3.43 5.87
CA PHE A 63 -5.66 3.25 7.22
C PHE A 63 -4.64 2.80 8.27
N TYR A 64 -3.45 2.37 7.87
CA TYR A 64 -2.46 1.81 8.78
C TYR A 64 -1.11 2.49 8.62
N LEU A 65 -0.43 2.36 7.46
CA LEU A 65 0.93 2.90 7.30
C LEU A 65 0.96 4.42 7.47
N PHE A 66 0.10 5.15 6.76
CA PHE A 66 0.04 6.61 6.83
C PHE A 66 -0.51 7.11 8.16
N SER A 67 -1.38 6.35 8.85
CA SER A 67 -1.79 6.70 10.21
C SER A 67 -0.61 6.65 11.18
N HIS A 68 0.26 5.63 11.09
CA HIS A 68 1.49 5.58 11.91
C HIS A 68 2.50 6.66 11.52
N LEU A 69 2.60 6.96 10.22
CA LEU A 69 3.48 8.04 9.74
C LEU A 69 2.98 9.40 10.23
N GLN A 70 1.68 9.66 10.17
CA GLN A 70 1.07 10.89 10.65
C GLN A 70 1.34 11.08 12.14
N LEU A 71 1.16 10.03 12.96
CA LEU A 71 1.49 10.07 14.38
C LEU A 71 2.98 10.33 14.63
N HIS A 72 3.87 9.78 13.79
CA HIS A 72 5.31 10.00 13.90
C HIS A 72 5.72 11.43 13.54
N LEU A 73 5.03 12.04 12.57
CA LEU A 73 5.29 13.40 12.11
C LEU A 73 4.50 14.45 12.91
N ASP A 74 3.65 14.04 13.85
CA ASP A 74 2.76 14.96 14.56
C ASP A 74 3.56 15.98 15.38
N GLY A 75 3.20 17.26 15.22
CA GLY A 75 3.90 18.38 15.85
C GLY A 75 5.31 18.68 15.31
N ALA A 76 5.83 17.93 14.34
CA ALA A 76 7.13 18.21 13.74
C ALA A 76 7.06 19.42 12.81
N ILE A 77 8.07 20.29 12.88
CA ILE A 77 8.24 21.44 11.98
C ILE A 77 9.47 21.17 11.12
N PHE A 78 9.28 21.23 9.80
CA PHE A 78 10.34 21.02 8.82
C PHE A 78 10.59 22.31 8.04
N ASN A 79 11.86 22.62 7.79
CA ASN A 79 12.27 23.84 7.09
C ASN A 79 12.56 23.60 5.60
N SER A 80 12.54 22.34 5.16
CA SER A 80 12.77 21.96 3.76
C SER A 80 12.07 20.65 3.38
N ASN A 81 11.91 20.42 2.08
CA ASN A 81 11.39 19.15 1.58
C ASN A 81 12.37 18.00 1.85
N GLU A 82 13.68 18.27 1.81
CA GLU A 82 14.72 17.30 2.11
C GLU A 82 14.61 16.77 3.54
N GLU A 83 14.30 17.63 4.51
CA GLU A 83 14.07 17.23 5.90
C GLU A 83 12.88 16.26 6.01
N VAL A 84 11.75 16.58 5.37
CA VAL A 84 10.56 15.71 5.36
C VAL A 84 10.87 14.36 4.70
N ILE A 85 11.55 14.38 3.54
CA ILE A 85 11.92 13.16 2.81
C ILE A 85 12.82 12.27 3.66
N ASN A 86 13.82 12.86 4.31
CA ASN A 86 14.73 12.13 5.19
C ASN A 86 14.00 11.52 6.39
N GLU A 87 13.09 12.27 7.01
CA GLU A 87 12.31 11.78 8.16
C GLU A 87 11.38 10.62 7.76
N VAL A 88 10.73 10.71 6.60
CA VAL A 88 9.92 9.61 6.05
C VAL A 88 10.79 8.39 5.75
N HIS A 89 12.00 8.57 5.22
CA HIS A 89 12.93 7.45 5.02
C HIS A 89 13.34 6.81 6.34
N LEU A 90 13.71 7.59 7.36
CA LEU A 90 14.05 7.10 8.69
C LEU A 90 12.90 6.33 9.32
N PHE A 91 11.68 6.87 9.24
CA PHE A 91 10.47 6.18 9.65
C PHE A 91 10.38 4.80 9.00
N LEU A 92 10.45 4.72 7.66
CA LEU A 92 10.30 3.47 6.93
C LEU A 92 11.41 2.45 7.24
N TYR A 93 12.66 2.90 7.36
CA TYR A 93 13.79 2.02 7.69
C TYR A 93 13.76 1.51 9.13
N SER A 94 13.16 2.28 10.05
CA SER A 94 13.02 1.88 11.46
C SER A 94 11.91 0.84 11.68
N ARG A 95 11.01 0.61 10.71
CA ARG A 95 9.86 -0.29 10.89
C ARG A 95 10.25 -1.74 10.69
N THR A 96 9.74 -2.60 11.57
CA THR A 96 9.91 -4.04 11.45
C THR A 96 9.02 -4.59 10.33
N PRO A 97 9.37 -5.75 9.72
CA PRO A 97 8.49 -6.44 8.79
C PRO A 97 7.09 -6.72 9.37
N GLN A 98 6.98 -6.84 10.69
CA GLN A 98 5.74 -7.13 11.39
C GLN A 98 4.72 -5.99 11.30
N LEU A 99 5.16 -4.73 11.34
CA LEU A 99 4.27 -3.58 11.13
C LEU A 99 3.57 -3.67 9.78
N PHE A 100 4.31 -4.00 8.71
CA PHE A 100 3.72 -4.15 7.38
C PHE A 100 2.78 -5.36 7.32
N ALA A 101 3.12 -6.48 7.96
CA ALA A 101 2.27 -7.66 8.02
C ALA A 101 0.94 -7.38 8.73
N GLU A 102 0.97 -6.71 9.89
CA GLU A 102 -0.23 -6.35 10.66
C GLU A 102 -1.21 -5.49 9.85
N GLY A 103 -0.70 -4.54 9.06
CA GLY A 103 -1.52 -3.72 8.17
C GLY A 103 -2.28 -4.57 7.13
N ILE A 104 -1.61 -5.59 6.57
CA ILE A 104 -2.24 -6.54 5.64
C ILE A 104 -3.23 -7.45 6.36
N GLU A 105 -2.88 -7.97 7.54
CA GLU A 105 -3.71 -8.89 8.33
C GLU A 105 -5.00 -8.23 8.85
N LYS A 106 -5.04 -6.91 8.97
CA LYS A 106 -6.27 -6.16 9.30
C LYS A 106 -7.28 -6.06 8.14
N LEU A 107 -6.86 -6.38 6.90
CA LEU A 107 -7.72 -6.27 5.72
C LEU A 107 -9.00 -7.11 5.80
N PRO A 108 -8.98 -8.41 6.14
CA PRO A 108 -10.20 -9.23 6.12
C PRO A 108 -11.26 -8.71 7.10
N LYS A 109 -10.86 -8.30 8.30
CA LYS A 109 -11.78 -7.72 9.29
C LYS A 109 -12.39 -6.41 8.78
N ARG A 110 -11.59 -5.54 8.17
CA ARG A 110 -12.04 -4.26 7.59
C ARG A 110 -12.98 -4.48 6.40
N TRP A 111 -12.61 -5.44 5.55
CA TRP A 111 -13.44 -6.27 4.66
C TRP A 111 -14.87 -6.44 5.16
N GLN A 112 -14.96 -7.26 6.20
CA GLN A 112 -16.21 -7.73 6.75
C GLN A 112 -17.05 -6.58 7.30
N THR A 113 -16.45 -5.66 8.07
CA THR A 113 -17.19 -4.52 8.64
C THR A 113 -17.83 -3.65 7.56
N ILE A 114 -17.18 -3.43 6.42
CA ILE A 114 -17.77 -2.62 5.35
C ILE A 114 -18.96 -3.35 4.71
N VAL A 115 -18.86 -4.67 4.55
CA VAL A 115 -19.98 -5.50 4.09
C VAL A 115 -21.14 -5.43 5.09
N ASP A 116 -20.85 -5.56 6.39
CA ASP A 116 -21.84 -5.52 7.46
C ASP A 116 -22.55 -4.14 7.55
N LEU A 117 -21.84 -3.08 7.16
CA LEU A 117 -22.35 -1.71 7.06
C LEU A 117 -23.01 -1.40 5.70
N ASN A 118 -23.30 -2.41 4.87
CA ASN A 118 -23.88 -2.24 3.53
C ASN A 118 -23.09 -1.27 2.61
N GLY A 119 -21.77 -1.19 2.79
CA GLY A 119 -20.91 -0.29 2.02
C GLY A 119 -20.75 1.11 2.63
N ASP A 120 -21.36 1.40 3.78
CA ASP A 120 -21.10 2.64 4.52
C ASP A 120 -19.67 2.68 5.09
N TYR A 121 -19.25 3.89 5.46
CA TYR A 121 -17.89 4.17 5.93
C TYR A 121 -17.54 3.34 7.16
N TYR A 122 -16.32 2.79 7.16
CA TYR A 122 -15.74 2.16 8.35
C TYR A 122 -15.63 3.21 9.48
N PRO A 123 -16.27 3.02 10.64
CA PRO A 123 -16.20 3.97 11.74
C PRO A 123 -14.77 4.07 12.27
N HIS A 124 -14.29 5.30 12.41
CA HIS A 124 -12.95 5.64 12.90
C HIS A 124 -12.81 5.39 14.40
#